data_AF-A0A2K6FJ96-F1
#
_entry.id   AF-A0A2K6FJ96-F1
#
_cell.length_a   1.000
_cell.length_b   1.000
_cell.length_c   1.000
_cell.angle_alpha   90.00
_cell.angle_beta   90.00
_cell.angle_gamma   90.00
#
_symmetry.space_group_name_H-M   'P 1'
#
loop_
_entity.id
_entity.type
_entity.pdbx_description
1 polymer ?
#
loop_
_entity_poly.entity_id
_entity_poly.type
_entity_poly.pdbx_seq_one_letter_code
_entity_poly.pdbx_strand_id
1 'polypeptide(L)'
;MGWGRLGTSAPTPSALQELNVTVVTFLCRPENVCTLVPRRSAGICFGDSGGPLICNDTLQGVDSFVIRGCASRQFPDFFAPVALYVNWIHSVLRGAGGAGSRSRALSPGHDRP
;
A
#
# COMPACT_ATOMS: atom_id res chain seq x y z
N MET A 1 1.81 1.52 9.46
CA MET A 1 0.82 1.53 10.56
C MET A 1 -0.18 0.42 10.31
N GLY A 2 -0.71 -0.24 11.34
CA GLY A 2 -1.63 -1.34 11.11
C GLY A 2 -2.02 -2.13 12.36
N TRP A 3 -2.83 -3.17 12.12
CA TRP A 3 -3.30 -4.13 13.12
C TRP A 3 -2.67 -5.51 12.91
N GLY A 4 -1.56 -5.58 12.19
CA GLY A 4 -0.76 -6.78 12.08
C GLY A 4 -0.24 -7.24 13.43
N ARG A 5 0.22 -8.48 13.47
CA ARG A 5 0.72 -9.11 14.71
C ARG A 5 1.86 -8.29 15.32
N LEU A 6 1.95 -8.28 16.64
CA LEU A 6 3.03 -7.62 17.40
C LEU A 6 4.41 -8.30 17.24
N GLY A 7 4.52 -9.33 16.40
CA GLY A 7 5.68 -10.17 16.17
C GLY A 7 5.29 -11.46 15.44
N THR A 8 6.27 -12.19 14.89
CA THR A 8 6.07 -13.37 14.03
C THR A 8 5.08 -14.40 14.63
N SER A 9 5.17 -14.66 15.93
CA SER A 9 4.30 -15.59 16.65
C SER A 9 3.44 -14.90 17.72
N ALA A 10 3.39 -13.57 17.73
CA ALA A 10 2.65 -12.79 18.70
C ALA A 10 1.18 -12.62 18.26
N PRO A 11 0.27 -12.26 19.19
CA PRO A 11 -1.11 -11.92 18.84
C PRO A 11 -1.20 -10.60 18.06
N THR A 12 -2.37 -10.35 17.47
CA THR A 12 -2.74 -9.05 16.91
C THR A 12 -3.08 -8.07 18.05
N PRO A 13 -2.80 -6.77 17.87
CA PRO A 13 -3.10 -5.75 18.88
C PRO A 13 -4.60 -5.42 18.89
N SER A 14 -5.10 -4.95 20.03
CA SER A 14 -6.45 -4.40 20.18
C SER A 14 -6.56 -2.94 19.73
N ALA A 15 -5.44 -2.26 19.54
CA ALA A 15 -5.34 -0.88 19.09
C ALA A 15 -4.43 -0.77 17.86
N LEU A 16 -4.69 0.22 17.01
CA LEU A 16 -3.85 0.51 15.85
C LEU A 16 -2.41 0.82 16.29
N GLN A 17 -1.43 0.25 15.59
CA GLN A 17 -0.01 0.51 15.85
C GLN A 17 0.58 1.43 14.79
N GLU A 18 1.50 2.28 15.23
CA GLU A 18 2.33 3.12 14.37
C GLU A 18 3.82 2.94 14.70
N LEU A 19 4.67 3.15 13.70
CA LEU A 19 6.10 2.93 13.84
C LEU A 19 6.87 3.91 12.96
N ASN A 20 7.82 4.62 13.55
CA ASN A 20 8.78 5.43 12.81
C ASN A 20 9.87 4.53 12.22
N VAL A 21 10.02 4.62 10.90
CA VAL A 21 10.96 3.83 10.10
C VAL A 21 11.86 4.76 9.28
N THR A 22 12.93 4.21 8.72
CA THR A 22 13.85 4.93 7.83
C THR A 22 13.93 4.20 6.50
N VAL A 23 13.82 4.94 5.38
CA VAL A 23 13.98 4.39 4.04
C VAL A 23 15.44 3.95 3.83
N VAL A 24 15.62 2.77 3.23
CA VAL A 24 16.94 2.20 2.94
C VAL A 24 17.00 1.65 1.52
N THR A 25 18.20 1.65 0.93
CA THR A 25 18.44 1.19 -0.45
C THR A 25 19.21 -0.13 -0.52
N PHE A 26 19.90 -0.53 0.55
CA PHE A 26 20.59 -1.81 0.58
C PHE A 26 19.60 -2.97 0.66
N LEU A 27 19.89 -4.09 -0.01
CA LEU A 27 19.02 -5.27 -0.07
C LEU A 27 17.57 -4.96 -0.53
N CYS A 28 17.38 -3.81 -1.19
CA CYS A 28 16.10 -3.34 -1.70
C CYS A 28 16.12 -3.39 -3.22
N ARG A 29 15.10 -4.01 -3.82
CA ARG A 29 14.96 -4.02 -5.28
C ARG A 29 14.35 -2.70 -5.76
N PRO A 30 14.69 -2.22 -6.97
CA PRO A 30 14.16 -0.96 -7.51
C PRO A 30 12.63 -0.88 -7.59
N GLU A 31 11.95 -2.03 -7.67
CA GLU A 31 10.49 -2.12 -7.73
C GLU A 31 9.82 -2.00 -6.34
N ASN A 32 10.59 -1.73 -5.28
CA ASN A 32 10.10 -1.60 -3.91
C ASN A 32 10.61 -0.29 -3.28
N VAL A 33 9.83 0.25 -2.35
CA VAL A 33 10.39 1.07 -1.27
C VAL A 33 10.71 0.12 -0.12
N CYS A 34 11.87 0.28 0.52
CA CYS A 34 12.22 -0.55 1.67
C CYS A 34 12.52 0.28 2.90
N THR A 35 12.16 -0.24 4.07
CA THR A 35 12.38 0.46 5.35
C THR A 35 13.01 -0.41 6.41
N LEU A 36 13.72 0.22 7.32
CA LEU A 36 14.41 -0.36 8.47
C LEU A 36 14.12 0.51 9.69
N VAL A 37 14.11 -0.09 10.88
CA VAL A 37 14.25 0.68 12.12
C VAL A 37 15.66 0.54 12.69
N PRO A 38 16.44 1.62 12.74
CA PRO A 38 17.77 1.57 13.35
C PRO A 38 17.69 1.16 14.83
N ARG A 39 18.64 0.33 15.27
CA ARG A 39 18.89 -0.02 16.69
C ARG A 39 17.82 -0.85 17.41
N ARG A 40 16.70 -1.19 16.77
CA ARG A 40 15.67 -2.09 17.32
C ARG A 40 15.17 -3.08 16.28
N SER A 41 14.72 -4.23 16.74
CA SER A 41 13.95 -5.16 15.90
C SER A 41 12.51 -4.70 15.91
N ALA A 42 12.14 -3.90 14.91
CA ALA A 42 10.77 -3.47 14.67
C ALA A 42 10.58 -3.32 13.16
N GLY A 43 9.33 -3.51 12.70
CA GLY A 43 8.96 -3.47 11.30
C GLY A 43 7.50 -3.87 11.11
N ILE A 44 7.06 -3.95 9.86
CA ILE A 44 5.75 -4.49 9.52
C ILE A 44 5.67 -5.98 9.87
N CYS A 45 4.45 -6.51 10.01
CA CYS A 45 4.24 -7.91 10.34
C CYS A 45 3.00 -8.50 9.64
N PHE A 46 2.74 -9.77 9.88
CA PHE A 46 1.60 -10.47 9.29
C PHE A 46 0.29 -9.80 9.68
N GLY A 47 -0.48 -9.39 8.67
CA GLY A 47 -1.72 -8.62 8.83
C GLY A 47 -1.58 -7.12 8.57
N ASP A 48 -0.36 -6.59 8.44
CA ASP A 48 -0.16 -5.20 8.04
C ASP A 48 -0.23 -4.99 6.52
N SER A 49 -0.19 -6.06 5.71
CA SER A 49 -0.25 -5.98 4.24
C SER A 49 -1.41 -5.09 3.76
N GLY A 50 -1.11 -4.14 2.86
CA GLY A 50 -2.06 -3.12 2.41
C GLY A 50 -2.05 -1.84 3.25
N GLY A 51 -1.35 -1.83 4.40
CA GLY A 51 -1.16 -0.66 5.25
C GLY A 51 -0.34 0.45 4.57
N PRO A 52 -0.43 1.69 5.07
CA PRO A 52 0.27 2.80 4.47
C PRO A 52 1.66 3.02 5.08
N LEU A 53 2.63 3.30 4.20
CA LEU A 53 3.88 3.97 4.50
C LEU A 53 3.75 5.46 4.14
N ILE A 54 3.74 6.31 5.16
CA ILE A 54 3.62 7.77 5.02
C ILE A 54 4.99 8.43 5.21
N CYS A 55 5.38 9.31 4.31
CA CYS A 55 6.53 10.20 4.48
C CYS A 55 6.13 11.62 4.05
N ASN A 56 6.41 12.62 4.90
CA ASN A 56 6.01 14.01 4.69
C ASN A 56 4.51 14.12 4.32
N ASP A 57 3.65 13.53 5.15
CA ASP A 57 2.19 13.50 4.98
C ASP A 57 1.68 12.93 3.64
N THR A 58 2.54 12.22 2.90
CA THR A 58 2.25 11.65 1.60
C THR A 58 2.37 10.14 1.65
N LEU A 59 1.42 9.43 1.04
CA LEU A 59 1.49 7.98 0.87
C LEU A 59 2.57 7.61 -0.15
N GLN A 60 3.68 7.04 0.34
CA GLN A 60 4.82 6.65 -0.49
C GLN A 60 4.82 5.16 -0.85
N GLY A 61 4.29 4.33 0.04
CA GLY A 61 4.33 2.89 -0.10
C GLY A 61 3.11 2.19 0.48
N VAL A 62 2.85 0.98 0.00
CA VAL A 62 1.85 0.07 0.54
C VAL A 62 2.54 -1.19 1.07
N ASP A 63 2.33 -1.52 2.33
CA ASP A 63 2.94 -2.65 3.03
C ASP A 63 2.73 -3.95 2.21
N SER A 64 3.82 -4.62 1.83
CA SER A 64 3.76 -5.77 0.93
C SER A 64 4.22 -7.05 1.60
N PHE A 65 5.51 -7.18 1.91
CA PHE A 65 6.07 -8.43 2.44
C PHE A 65 7.30 -8.22 3.32
N VAL A 66 7.65 -9.27 4.05
CA VAL A 66 8.87 -9.39 4.87
C VAL A 66 9.58 -10.71 4.55
N ILE A 67 10.87 -10.80 4.90
CA ILE A 67 11.69 -12.00 4.67
C ILE A 67 12.11 -12.62 6.02
N ARG A 68 11.90 -13.92 6.19
CA ARG A 68 12.24 -14.73 7.40
C ARG A 68 11.50 -14.33 8.69
N GLY A 69 10.39 -13.60 8.58
CA GLY A 69 9.55 -13.18 9.70
C GLY A 69 9.58 -11.68 9.92
N CYS A 70 8.78 -11.21 10.88
CA CYS A 70 8.64 -9.80 11.18
C CYS A 70 9.89 -9.25 11.88
N ALA A 71 10.17 -7.96 11.70
CA ALA A 71 11.25 -7.26 12.40
C ALA A 71 12.64 -7.93 12.24
N SER A 72 12.91 -8.47 11.05
CA SER A 72 14.20 -9.08 10.70
C SER A 72 15.35 -8.08 10.86
N ARG A 73 16.45 -8.51 11.48
CA ARG A 73 17.67 -7.68 11.54
C ARG A 73 18.50 -7.75 10.26
N GLN A 74 18.17 -8.68 9.36
CA GLN A 74 18.95 -8.94 8.14
C GLN A 74 18.32 -8.32 6.90
N PHE A 75 16.99 -8.23 6.86
CA PHE A 75 16.25 -7.78 5.69
C PHE A 75 15.38 -6.58 6.08
N PRO A 76 15.25 -5.57 5.22
CA PRO A 76 14.28 -4.50 5.43
C PRO A 76 12.85 -5.02 5.23
N ASP A 77 11.88 -4.18 5.55
CA ASP A 77 10.49 -4.37 5.15
C ASP A 77 10.28 -3.84 3.73
N PHE A 78 9.38 -4.46 2.97
CA PHE A 78 9.19 -4.16 1.54
C PHE A 78 7.78 -3.64 1.26
N PHE A 79 7.70 -2.56 0.49
CA PHE A 79 6.48 -1.84 0.18
C PHE A 79 6.36 -1.66 -1.33
N ALA A 80 5.14 -1.76 -1.85
CA ALA A 80 4.85 -1.39 -3.22
C ALA A 80 4.98 0.15 -3.38
N PRO A 81 5.80 0.65 -4.31
CA PRO A 81 6.08 2.08 -4.47
C PRO A 81 4.90 2.78 -5.13
N VAL A 82 4.13 3.56 -4.36
CA VAL A 82 2.90 4.21 -4.87
C VAL A 82 3.17 5.10 -6.07
N ALA A 83 4.32 5.79 -6.09
CA ALA A 83 4.76 6.62 -7.20
C ALA A 83 4.74 5.90 -8.57
N LEU A 84 5.08 4.60 -8.61
CA LEU A 84 5.07 3.84 -9.87
C LEU A 84 3.65 3.49 -10.35
N TYR A 85 2.66 3.55 -9.47
CA TYR A 85 1.28 3.14 -9.75
C TYR A 85 0.30 4.31 -9.84
N VAL A 86 0.72 5.56 -9.65
CA VAL A 86 -0.16 6.75 -9.64
C VAL A 86 -1.04 6.85 -10.90
N ASN A 87 -0.48 6.59 -12.08
CA ASN A 87 -1.24 6.61 -13.33
C ASN A 87 -2.36 5.56 -13.36
N TRP A 88 -2.06 4.34 -12.88
CA TRP A 88 -3.04 3.27 -12.76
C TRP A 88 -4.10 3.61 -11.69
N ILE A 89 -3.68 4.13 -10.54
CA ILE A 89 -4.61 4.57 -9.48
C ILE A 89 -5.59 5.60 -10.05
N HIS A 90 -5.11 6.61 -10.76
CA HIS A 90 -5.97 7.62 -11.40
C HIS A 90 -6.88 7.04 -12.48
N SER A 91 -6.42 6.07 -13.28
CA SER A 91 -7.27 5.46 -14.31
C SER A 91 -8.42 4.67 -13.69
N VAL A 92 -8.17 3.93 -12.59
CA VAL A 92 -9.19 3.20 -11.84
C VAL A 92 -10.20 4.16 -11.20
N LEU A 93 -9.72 5.22 -10.54
CA LEU A 93 -10.59 6.21 -9.90
C LEU A 93 -11.49 6.94 -10.92
N ARG A 94 -10.97 7.25 -12.11
CA ARG A 94 -11.76 7.86 -13.20
C ARG A 94 -12.73 6.87 -13.83
N GLY A 95 -12.33 5.60 -13.98
CA GLY A 95 -13.16 4.54 -14.56
C GLY A 95 -14.32 4.11 -13.64
N ALA A 96 -14.11 4.12 -12.32
CA ALA A 96 -15.13 3.82 -11.33
C ALA A 96 -16.24 4.89 -11.26
N GLY A 97 -15.97 6.12 -11.72
CA GLY A 97 -16.96 7.20 -11.84
C GLY A 97 -17.84 7.15 -13.10
N GLY A 98 -17.57 6.23 -14.05
CA GLY A 98 -18.26 6.13 -15.34
C GLY A 98 -19.36 5.07 -15.44
N ALA A 99 -19.55 4.24 -14.41
CA ALA A 99 -20.56 3.18 -14.41
C ALA A 99 -21.97 3.66 -13.98
N GLY A 100 -22.15 4.97 -13.71
CA GLY A 100 -23.40 5.55 -13.18
C GLY A 100 -24.03 6.68 -14.00
N SER A 101 -23.52 7.02 -15.18
CA SER A 101 -24.18 8.00 -16.06
C SER A 101 -23.90 7.71 -17.52
N ARG A 102 -24.64 6.74 -18.08
CA ARG A 102 -25.08 6.90 -19.46
C ARG A 102 -26.41 7.61 -19.41
N SER A 103 -26.37 8.94 -19.46
CA SER A 103 -27.52 9.73 -19.90
C SER A 103 -28.06 9.07 -21.16
N ARG A 104 -29.28 8.56 -21.05
CA ARG A 104 -30.02 7.97 -22.16
C ARG A 104 -30.21 9.10 -23.18
N ALA A 105 -29.33 9.19 -24.17
CA ALA A 105 -29.57 10.03 -25.32
C ALA A 105 -30.86 9.52 -25.97
N LEU A 106 -31.92 10.32 -25.90
CA LEU A 106 -33.11 10.14 -26.70
C LEU A 106 -32.69 10.30 -28.16
N SER A 107 -32.57 9.19 -28.88
CA SER A 107 -32.51 9.22 -30.34
C SER A 107 -33.86 9.73 -30.88
N PRO A 108 -33.89 10.69 -31.82
CA PRO A 108 -35.12 11.08 -32.49
C PRO A 108 -35.61 9.93 -33.39
N GLY A 109 -36.92 9.90 -33.55
CA GLY A 109 -37.68 8.85 -34.21
C GLY A 109 -37.22 8.53 -35.63
N HIS A 110 -37.46 7.27 -35.95
CA HIS A 110 -37.26 6.64 -37.23
C HIS A 110 -38.53 6.83 -38.06
N ASP A 111 -38.58 7.86 -38.91
CA ASP A 111 -39.53 7.90 -40.02
C ASP A 111 -38.85 7.36 -41.28
N ARG A 112 -39.35 6.21 -41.75
CA ARG A 112 -39.13 5.69 -43.10
C ARG A 112 -40.49 5.71 -43.81
N PRO A 113 -40.43 5.61 -45.14
CA PRO A 113 -40.35 6.70 -46.11
C PRO A 113 -41.70 7.40 -46.35
#